data_AF-X1MYB2-F1
#
_entry.id   AF-X1MYB2-F1
#
_cell.length_a   1.000
_cell.length_b   1.000
_cell.length_c   1.000
_cell.angle_alpha   90.00
_cell.angle_beta   90.00
_cell.angle_gamma   90.00
#
_symmetry.space_group_name_H-M   'P 1'
#
loop_
_entity.id
_entity.type
_entity.pdbx_description
1 polymer ?
#
loop_
_entity_poly.entity_id
_entity_poly.type
_entity_poly.pdbx_seq_one_letter_code
_entity_poly.pdbx_strand_id
1 'polypeptide(L)' 'MKDFHARGRSYCAKHVDFNAWMHLFMGLGIAWLVSLAWHYATLPLVAGVIFLVAGIAMHVYAIRTG' A
#
# COMPACT_ATOMS: atom_id res chain seq x y z
N MET A 1 6.40 17.52 8.79
CA MET A 1 6.38 16.08 8.39
C MET A 1 5.94 15.15 9.53
N LYS A 2 6.33 15.40 10.80
CA LYS A 2 5.91 14.59 11.95
C LYS A 2 4.37 14.57 12.16
N ASP A 3 3.69 15.68 11.91
CA ASP A 3 2.23 15.77 12.10
C ASP A 3 1.43 14.92 11.11
N PHE A 4 1.86 14.84 9.85
CA PHE A 4 1.24 13.99 8.84
C PHE A 4 1.35 12.51 9.19
N HIS A 5 2.52 12.10 9.70
CA HIS A 5 2.76 10.72 10.09
C HIS A 5 1.95 10.33 11.34
N ALA A 6 1.79 11.27 12.29
CA ALA A 6 0.96 11.07 13.47
C ALA A 6 -0.54 10.94 13.12
N ARG A 7 -1.05 11.78 12.20
CA ARG A 7 -2.43 11.70 11.69
C ARG A 7 -2.71 10.38 11.00
N GLY A 8 -1.83 9.97 10.06
CA GLY A 8 -1.95 8.67 9.41
C GLY A 8 -1.93 7.49 10.40
N ARG A 9 -1.06 7.53 11.41
CA ARG A 9 -1.06 6.51 12.48
C ARG A 9 -2.34 6.51 13.31
N SER A 10 -2.87 7.68 13.66
CA SER A 10 -4.11 7.79 14.43
C SER A 10 -5.29 7.22 13.65
N TYR A 11 -5.39 7.52 12.35
CA TYR A 11 -6.41 6.97 11.46
C TYR A 11 -6.28 5.45 11.31
N CYS A 12 -5.07 4.93 11.06
CA CYS A 12 -4.83 3.49 10.97
C CYS A 12 -5.09 2.74 12.30
N ALA A 13 -4.80 3.37 13.44
CA ALA A 13 -5.10 2.80 14.75
C ALA A 13 -6.61 2.75 15.02
N LYS A 14 -7.36 3.73 14.53
CA LYS A 14 -8.82 3.80 14.64
C LYS A 14 -9.54 2.89 13.63
N HIS A 15 -8.94 2.67 12.46
CA HIS A 15 -9.46 1.83 11.38
C HIS A 15 -8.47 0.71 11.07
N VAL A 16 -8.39 -0.27 11.98
CA VAL A 16 -7.47 -1.42 11.89
C VAL A 16 -7.68 -2.26 10.63
N ASP A 17 -8.93 -2.45 10.18
CA ASP A 17 -9.21 -3.11 8.90
C ASP A 17 -8.56 -2.35 7.74
N PHE A 18 -8.73 -1.02 7.69
CA PHE A 18 -8.13 -0.18 6.64
C PHE A 18 -6.60 -0.29 6.64
N ASN A 19 -5.99 -0.30 7.82
CA ASN A 19 -4.55 -0.51 7.97
C ASN A 19 -4.09 -1.89 7.46
N ALA A 20 -4.86 -2.95 7.74
CA ALA A 20 -4.59 -4.30 7.27
C ALA A 20 -4.69 -4.39 5.74
N TRP A 21 -5.75 -3.83 5.15
CA TRP A 21 -5.90 -3.73 3.71
C TRP A 21 -4.73 -2.99 3.07
N MET A 22 -4.36 -1.82 3.61
CA MET A 22 -3.24 -1.03 3.09
C MET A 22 -1.92 -1.80 3.08
N HIS A 23 -1.61 -2.55 4.14
CA HIS A 23 -0.42 -3.41 4.20
C HIS A 23 -0.51 -4.58 3.22
N LEU A 24 -1.70 -5.16 3.05
CA LEU A 24 -1.92 -6.26 2.12
C LEU A 24 -1.69 -5.79 0.67
N PHE A 25 -2.23 -4.65 0.27
CA PHE A 25 -1.99 -4.06 -1.06
C PHE A 25 -0.50 -3.76 -1.28
N MET A 26 0.18 -3.19 -0.28
CA MET A 26 1.61 -2.88 -0.38
C MET A 26 2.47 -4.15 -0.49
N GLY A 27 2.23 -5.12 0.39
CA GLY A 27 2.95 -6.39 0.42
C GLY A 27 2.73 -7.22 -0.84
N LEU A 28 1.50 -7.28 -1.34
CA LEU A 28 1.17 -7.99 -2.57
C LEU A 28 1.80 -7.30 -3.78
N GLY A 29 1.78 -5.96 -3.84
CA GLY A 29 2.47 -5.20 -4.89
C GLY A 29 3.97 -5.48 -4.94
N ILE A 30 4.63 -5.49 -3.79
CA ILE A 30 6.06 -5.84 -3.67
C ILE A 30 6.29 -7.30 -4.08
N ALA A 31 5.47 -8.24 -3.63
CA ALA A 31 5.62 -9.66 -3.97
C ALA A 31 5.51 -9.89 -5.49
N TRP A 32 4.57 -9.23 -6.15
CA TRP A 32 4.44 -9.29 -7.61
C TRP A 32 5.66 -8.71 -8.33
N LEU A 33 6.23 -7.60 -7.85
CA LEU A 33 7.45 -7.04 -8.43
C LEU A 33 8.67 -7.95 -8.21
N VAL A 34 8.82 -8.54 -7.02
CA VAL A 34 9.91 -9.48 -6.72
C VAL A 34 9.78 -10.75 -7.57
N SER A 35 8.56 -11.20 -7.84
CA SER A 35 8.29 -12.34 -8.72
C SER A 35 8.85 -12.13 -10.14
N LEU A 36 8.93 -10.89 -10.62
CA LEU A 36 9.52 -10.58 -11.94
C LEU A 36 10.99 -10.96 -12.06
N ALA A 37 11.73 -11.00 -10.94
CA ALA A 37 13.13 -11.44 -10.94
C ALA A 37 13.28 -12.92 -11.30
N TRP A 38 12.21 -13.71 -11.10
CA TRP A 38 12.18 -15.15 -11.34
C TRP A 38 11.34 -15.53 -12.57
N HIS A 39 10.31 -14.75 -12.88
CA HIS A 39 9.42 -14.98 -14.02
C HIS A 39 9.04 -13.65 -14.68
N TYR A 40 9.73 -13.33 -15.78
CA TYR A 40 9.45 -12.11 -16.54
C TYR A 40 8.12 -12.26 -17.27
N ALA A 41 7.06 -11.72 -16.68
CA ALA A 41 5.75 -11.67 -17.31
C ALA A 41 5.11 -10.29 -17.07
N THR A 42 4.53 -9.74 -18.14
CA THR A 42 3.87 -8.43 -18.13
C THR A 42 2.71 -8.37 -17.14
N LEU A 43 2.01 -9.50 -16.92
CA LEU A 43 0.87 -9.58 -16.01
C LEU A 43 1.26 -9.33 -14.53
N PRO A 44 2.26 -10.03 -13.95
CA PRO A 44 2.81 -9.70 -12.64
C PRO A 44 3.26 -8.24 -12.50
N LEU A 45 3.87 -7.69 -13.54
CA LEU A 45 4.35 -6.30 -13.51
C LEU A 45 3.19 -5.32 -13.41
N VAL A 46 2.18 -5.47 -14.26
CA VAL A 46 0.97 -4.63 -14.24
C VAL A 46 0.24 -4.79 -12.91
N ALA A 47 0.05 -6.02 -12.42
CA ALA A 47 -0.57 -6.26 -11.13
C ALA A 47 0.21 -5.59 -10.00
N GLY A 48 1.52 -5.81 -9.92
CA GLY A 48 2.38 -5.23 -8.88
C GLY A 48 2.32 -3.71 -8.83
N VAL A 49 2.36 -3.05 -9.98
CA VAL A 49 2.23 -1.59 -10.09
C VAL A 49 0.85 -1.11 -9.62
N ILE A 50 -0.24 -1.78 -10.03
CA ILE A 50 -1.60 -1.41 -9.59
C ILE A 50 -1.74 -1.55 -8.08
N PHE A 51 -1.28 -2.66 -7.50
CA PHE A 51 -1.34 -2.91 -6.05
C PHE A 51 -0.52 -1.87 -5.26
N LEU A 52 0.65 -1.48 -5.76
CA LEU A 52 1.46 -0.41 -5.15
C LEU A 52 0.76 0.94 -5.22
N VAL A 53 0.25 1.34 -6.38
CA VAL A 53 -0.45 2.62 -6.55
C VAL A 53 -1.67 2.69 -5.63
N ALA A 54 -2.44 1.61 -5.54
CA ALA A 54 -3.59 1.52 -4.65
C ALA A 54 -3.18 1.68 -3.18
N GLY A 55 -2.14 0.99 -2.72
CA GLY A 55 -1.68 1.11 -1.34
C GLY A 55 -1.07 2.48 -1.02
N ILE A 56 -0.39 3.13 -1.97
CA ILE A 56 0.10 4.52 -1.81
C ILE A 56 -1.08 5.48 -1.70
N ALA A 57 -2.10 5.34 -2.56
CA ALA A 57 -3.30 6.16 -2.51
C ALA A 57 -4.04 5.99 -1.17
N MET A 58 -4.14 4.77 -0.64
CA MET A 58 -4.69 4.51 0.69
C MET A 58 -3.88 5.18 1.80
N HIS A 59 -2.54 5.18 1.71
CA HIS A 59 -1.68 5.88 2.64
C HIS A 59 -1.92 7.41 2.62
N VAL A 60 -2.01 8.00 1.43
CA VAL A 60 -2.29 9.43 1.25
C VAL A 60 -3.69 9.78 1.78
N TYR A 61 -4.68 8.93 1.52
CA TYR A 61 -6.04 9.10 2.02
C TYR A 61 -6.05 9.11 3.56
N ALA A 62 -5.45 8.10 4.20
CA ALA A 62 -5.38 8.01 5.66
C ALA A 62 -4.69 9.23 6.30
N ILE A 63 -3.66 9.78 5.66
CA ILE A 63 -2.96 10.99 6.14
C ILE A 63 -3.86 12.24 6.00
N ARG A 64 -4.70 12.32 4.97
CA ARG A 64 -5.63 13.43 4.77
C ARG A 64 -6.84 13.38 5.70
N THR A 65 -7.32 12.18 6.04
CA THR A 65 -8.54 11.98 6.84
C THR A 65 -8.29 11.77 8.33
N GLY A 66 -7.05 11.45 8.72
CA GLY A 66 -6.59 11.43 10.12
C GLY A 66 -6.27 12.81 10.66
#